data_AF-A0A819G3G3-F1
#
_entry.id   AF-A0A819G3G3-F1
#
_cell.length_a   1.000
_cell.length_b   1.000
_cell.length_c   1.000
_cell.angle_alpha   90.00
_cell.angle_beta   90.00
_cell.angle_gamma   90.00
#
_symmetry.space_group_name_H-M   'P 1'
#
loop_
_entity.id
_entity.type
_entity.pdbx_description
1 polymer ?
#
loop_
_entity_poly.entity_id
_entity_poly.type
_entity_poly.pdbx_seq_one_letter_code
_entity_poly.pdbx_strand_id
1 'polypeptide(L)'
;MSFRFELFSTEILYEIFDYLSSYDIFHVFINLNHRLNNIINVYTLKVDLRNISRLKFDYICYYLRPEQVISLIFSDDDMNYNSVLNFDYLSHCLTNLTLTCLINKTFSFEFIQHYLIKLVNLESLTIVIKLDLIDGKQWEEFIRKTKIIKFNFQFILSEKINFSQNKAILLDSFRLAFWLKEKHWCINYTKDRYPPLSTVPSNDEQRIFYSRYIEHLFLDFNKPIDDLSNYRFIHVNSLYLSGLTLPSIDNIMSIVDLNQIKELNMSHIKNISIGEIHLLLEHIPNLNHLIFKNFIPLFKPPSHIYSFTIEEWKFSDDLNLFCRMFSHVQSLKIDIISLEMMIELIN
;
A
#
# COMPACT_ATOMS: atom_id res chain seq x y z
N MET A 1 -40.79 21.86 0.89
CA MET A 1 -39.53 22.61 1.15
C MET A 1 -38.63 22.36 -0.05
N SER A 2 -38.30 23.39 -0.83
CA SER A 2 -37.38 23.24 -1.96
C SER A 2 -35.95 23.36 -1.42
N PHE A 3 -35.19 22.27 -1.51
CA PHE A 3 -33.77 22.28 -1.19
C PHE A 3 -33.03 23.06 -2.29
N ARG A 4 -32.30 24.10 -1.91
CA ARG A 4 -31.52 24.95 -2.83
C ARG A 4 -30.04 24.64 -2.68
N PHE A 5 -29.56 23.73 -3.53
CA PHE A 5 -28.17 23.27 -3.54
C PHE A 5 -27.18 24.43 -3.74
N GLU A 6 -27.61 25.44 -4.50
CA GLU A 6 -26.85 26.66 -4.78
C GLU A 6 -26.63 27.58 -3.57
N LEU A 7 -27.16 27.26 -2.39
CA LEU A 7 -26.95 28.01 -1.16
C LEU A 7 -25.86 27.41 -0.26
N PHE A 8 -25.35 26.21 -0.55
CA PHE A 8 -24.23 25.64 0.20
C PHE A 8 -22.99 26.50 0.07
N SER A 9 -22.14 26.50 1.10
CA SER A 9 -20.85 27.20 1.03
C SER A 9 -19.91 26.51 0.04
N THR A 10 -18.85 27.19 -0.40
CA THR A 10 -17.89 26.62 -1.36
C THR A 10 -17.17 25.41 -0.77
N GLU A 11 -16.91 25.41 0.53
CA GLU A 11 -16.24 24.34 1.26
C GLU A 11 -17.07 23.05 1.25
N ILE A 12 -18.38 23.15 1.52
CA ILE A 12 -19.29 22.00 1.45
C ILE A 12 -19.38 21.45 0.03
N LEU A 13 -19.37 22.33 -0.99
CA LEU A 13 -19.35 21.89 -2.38
C LEU A 13 -18.06 21.15 -2.74
N TYR A 14 -16.91 21.60 -2.24
CA TYR A 14 -15.64 20.90 -2.43
C TYR A 14 -15.64 19.54 -1.74
N GLU A 15 -16.14 19.46 -0.51
CA GLU A 15 -16.28 18.18 0.19
C GLU A 15 -17.19 17.22 -0.59
N ILE A 16 -18.31 17.69 -1.14
CA ILE A 16 -19.15 16.88 -2.03
C ILE A 16 -18.39 16.43 -3.27
N PHE A 17 -17.63 17.33 -3.90
CA PHE A 17 -16.87 17.01 -5.11
C PHE A 17 -15.75 16.00 -4.87
N ASP A 18 -15.17 15.94 -3.66
CA ASP A 18 -14.18 14.92 -3.29
C ASP A 18 -14.74 13.49 -3.32
N TYR A 19 -16.08 13.32 -3.24
CA TYR A 19 -16.76 12.03 -3.34
C TYR A 19 -17.24 11.69 -4.76
N LEU A 20 -17.04 12.58 -5.73
CA LEU A 20 -17.56 12.42 -7.10
C LEU A 20 -16.43 12.22 -8.12
N SER A 21 -16.73 11.48 -9.20
CA SER A 21 -15.79 11.39 -10.32
C SER A 21 -15.73 12.71 -11.09
N SER A 22 -14.63 12.98 -11.80
CA SER A 22 -14.53 14.18 -12.64
C SER A 22 -15.63 14.23 -13.71
N TYR A 23 -16.06 13.07 -14.21
CA TYR A 23 -17.21 12.99 -15.11
C TYR A 23 -18.49 13.46 -14.43
N ASP A 24 -18.78 12.98 -13.22
CA ASP A 24 -20.01 13.35 -12.51
C ASP A 24 -20.01 14.83 -12.15
N ILE A 25 -18.86 15.39 -11.75
CA ILE A 25 -18.71 16.82 -11.46
C ILE A 25 -19.08 17.64 -12.70
N PHE A 26 -18.48 17.34 -13.85
CA PHE A 26 -18.76 18.08 -15.07
C PHE A 26 -20.19 17.83 -15.56
N HIS A 27 -20.60 16.58 -15.69
CA HIS A 27 -21.90 16.22 -16.27
C HIS A 27 -23.08 16.74 -15.45
N VAL A 28 -22.98 16.72 -14.12
CA VAL A 28 -24.09 17.11 -13.24
C VAL A 28 -24.09 18.63 -13.00
N PHE A 29 -22.94 19.24 -12.76
CA PHE A 29 -22.91 20.60 -12.21
C PHE A 29 -22.55 21.69 -13.23
N ILE A 30 -21.95 21.34 -14.36
CA ILE A 30 -21.63 22.34 -15.38
C ILE A 30 -22.91 22.89 -16.02
N ASN A 31 -22.91 24.18 -16.30
CA ASN A 31 -24.03 24.91 -16.88
C ASN A 31 -25.31 24.94 -16.04
N LEU A 32 -25.30 24.47 -14.78
CA LEU A 32 -26.44 24.66 -13.88
C LEU A 32 -26.63 26.13 -13.49
N ASN A 33 -25.54 26.80 -13.11
CA ASN A 33 -25.53 28.25 -12.88
C ASN A 33 -24.10 28.81 -12.86
N HIS A 34 -23.98 30.13 -12.95
CA HIS A 34 -22.69 30.82 -13.01
C HIS A 34 -21.82 30.61 -11.76
N ARG A 35 -22.42 30.52 -10.57
CA ARG A 35 -21.68 30.29 -9.32
C ARG A 35 -21.00 28.91 -9.35
N LEU A 36 -21.75 27.85 -9.66
CA LEU A 36 -21.21 26.50 -9.76
C LEU A 36 -20.15 26.40 -10.86
N ASN A 37 -20.38 27.01 -12.02
CA ASN A 37 -19.37 27.06 -13.08
C ASN A 37 -18.06 27.68 -12.59
N ASN A 38 -18.12 28.78 -11.83
CA ASN A 38 -16.92 29.42 -11.27
C ASN A 38 -16.21 28.53 -10.25
N ILE A 39 -16.98 27.88 -9.37
CA ILE A 39 -16.44 26.95 -8.37
C ILE A 39 -15.75 25.77 -9.06
N ILE A 40 -16.42 25.16 -10.04
CA ILE A 40 -15.87 24.05 -10.83
C ILE A 40 -14.61 24.50 -11.55
N ASN A 41 -14.55 25.70 -12.14
CA ASN A 41 -13.40 26.19 -12.90
C ASN A 41 -12.11 26.39 -12.08
N VAL A 42 -12.22 26.57 -10.75
CA VAL A 42 -11.06 26.74 -9.86
C VAL A 42 -10.81 25.52 -8.98
N TYR A 43 -11.71 24.54 -8.98
CA TYR A 43 -11.59 23.34 -8.19
C TYR A 43 -10.45 22.46 -8.70
N THR A 44 -9.63 21.95 -7.78
CA THR A 44 -8.54 21.02 -8.11
C THR A 44 -9.08 19.61 -8.28
N LEU A 45 -8.83 19.00 -9.42
CA LEU A 45 -9.36 17.70 -9.81
C LEU A 45 -8.32 16.59 -9.67
N LYS A 46 -8.77 15.48 -9.08
CA LYS A 46 -8.15 14.17 -9.21
C LYS A 46 -8.90 13.42 -10.31
N VAL A 47 -8.30 13.33 -11.48
CA VAL A 47 -8.92 12.74 -12.65
C VAL A 47 -8.60 11.25 -12.68
N ASP A 48 -9.62 10.42 -12.55
CA ASP A 48 -9.52 8.97 -12.70
C ASP A 48 -10.15 8.55 -14.03
N LEU A 49 -9.31 8.09 -14.95
CA LEU A 49 -9.71 7.62 -16.27
C LEU A 49 -9.70 6.09 -16.36
N ARG A 50 -9.63 5.37 -15.23
CA ARG A 50 -9.75 3.92 -15.22
C ARG A 50 -11.15 3.51 -15.67
N ASN A 51 -11.23 2.56 -16.60
CA ASN A 51 -12.49 1.93 -17.05
C ASN A 51 -13.55 2.93 -17.53
N ILE A 52 -13.14 4.06 -18.11
CA ILE A 52 -14.05 5.09 -18.62
C ILE A 52 -14.37 4.84 -20.10
N SER A 53 -15.63 5.02 -20.51
CA SER A 53 -15.99 4.94 -21.93
C SER A 53 -15.44 6.14 -22.71
N ARG A 54 -15.18 5.94 -24.00
CA ARG A 54 -14.66 7.01 -24.89
C ARG A 54 -15.48 8.30 -24.83
N LEU A 55 -16.81 8.17 -24.85
CA LEU A 55 -17.73 9.31 -24.79
C LEU A 55 -17.56 10.13 -23.50
N LYS A 56 -17.42 9.45 -22.35
CA LYS A 56 -17.19 10.12 -21.07
C LYS A 56 -15.80 10.75 -21.02
N PHE A 57 -14.79 10.09 -21.58
CA PHE A 57 -13.44 10.64 -21.69
C PHE A 57 -13.41 11.93 -22.52
N ASP A 58 -14.01 11.91 -23.72
CA ASP A 58 -14.06 13.08 -24.61
C ASP A 58 -14.83 14.24 -23.93
N TYR A 59 -15.89 13.91 -23.19
CA TYR A 59 -16.65 14.89 -22.40
C TYR A 59 -15.82 15.52 -21.29
N ILE A 60 -15.07 14.73 -20.50
CA ILE A 60 -14.14 15.25 -19.50
C ILE A 60 -13.14 16.18 -20.18
N CYS A 61 -12.49 15.71 -21.25
CA CYS A 61 -11.45 16.46 -21.95
C CYS A 61 -11.95 17.81 -22.50
N TYR A 62 -13.20 17.87 -22.95
CA TYR A 62 -13.80 19.10 -23.45
C TYR A 62 -13.91 20.21 -22.38
N TYR A 63 -14.15 19.84 -21.12
CA TYR A 63 -14.33 20.80 -20.02
C TYR A 63 -13.12 20.95 -19.09
N LEU A 64 -12.18 20.01 -19.16
CA LEU A 64 -11.01 19.98 -18.31
C LEU A 64 -10.08 21.15 -18.64
N ARG A 65 -9.74 21.97 -17.64
CA ARG A 65 -8.70 22.99 -17.78
C ARG A 65 -7.36 22.46 -17.28
N PRO A 66 -6.24 22.82 -17.96
CA PRO A 66 -4.93 22.33 -17.60
C PRO A 66 -4.53 22.55 -16.14
N GLU A 67 -4.92 23.70 -15.59
CA GLU A 67 -4.45 24.16 -14.30
C GLU A 67 -5.10 23.43 -13.12
N GLN A 68 -6.22 22.74 -13.39
CA GLN A 68 -7.04 22.09 -12.37
C GLN A 68 -6.55 20.69 -12.01
N VAL A 69 -5.82 20.03 -12.91
CA VAL A 69 -5.48 18.61 -12.75
C VAL A 69 -4.25 18.47 -11.87
N ILE A 70 -4.47 18.04 -10.62
CA ILE A 70 -3.37 17.78 -9.68
C ILE A 70 -2.94 16.31 -9.68
N SER A 71 -3.87 15.41 -10.02
CA SER A 71 -3.64 13.97 -10.07
C SER A 71 -4.34 13.36 -11.27
N LEU A 72 -3.65 12.46 -11.98
CA LEU A 72 -4.21 11.70 -13.09
C LEU A 72 -3.95 10.21 -12.85
N ILE A 73 -5.02 9.41 -12.85
CA ILE A 73 -4.94 7.94 -12.87
C ILE A 73 -5.39 7.48 -14.24
N PHE A 74 -4.53 6.71 -14.91
CA PHE A 74 -4.77 6.26 -16.26
C PHE A 74 -4.57 4.74 -16.34
N SER A 75 -5.47 4.00 -17.00
CA SER A 75 -5.33 2.55 -17.19
C SER A 75 -5.71 2.11 -18.61
N ASP A 76 -4.94 1.18 -19.17
CA ASP A 76 -5.14 0.65 -20.53
C ASP A 76 -5.93 -0.67 -20.56
N ASP A 77 -6.67 -0.98 -19.49
CA ASP A 77 -7.17 -2.35 -19.24
C ASP A 77 -8.32 -2.78 -20.17
N ASP A 78 -9.02 -1.82 -20.78
CA ASP A 78 -10.23 -2.04 -21.60
C ASP A 78 -10.17 -1.35 -22.99
N MET A 79 -9.02 -0.79 -23.37
CA MET A 79 -8.87 -0.12 -24.67
C MET A 79 -8.59 -1.14 -25.78
N ASN A 80 -9.56 -2.00 -26.04
CA ASN A 80 -9.68 -2.55 -27.38
C ASN A 80 -9.86 -1.36 -28.33
N TYR A 81 -9.15 -1.34 -29.46
CA TYR A 81 -9.19 -0.36 -30.55
C TYR A 81 -8.04 0.67 -30.61
N ASN A 82 -7.62 0.87 -31.86
CA ASN A 82 -6.65 1.81 -32.43
C ASN A 82 -6.81 3.30 -32.04
N SER A 83 -7.58 3.64 -31.01
CA SER A 83 -7.57 4.97 -30.44
C SER A 83 -6.34 5.10 -29.55
N VAL A 84 -5.21 5.45 -30.18
CA VAL A 84 -4.23 6.31 -29.53
C VAL A 84 -5.07 7.45 -28.95
N LEU A 85 -5.37 7.40 -27.65
CA LEU A 85 -5.83 8.57 -26.92
C LEU A 85 -4.92 9.68 -27.39
N ASN A 86 -5.50 10.80 -27.83
CA ASN A 86 -4.70 11.90 -28.35
C ASN A 86 -3.97 12.51 -27.16
N PHE A 87 -2.90 11.84 -26.71
CA PHE A 87 -2.13 12.19 -25.53
C PHE A 87 -1.45 13.54 -25.74
N ASP A 88 -1.30 13.97 -27.00
CA ASP A 88 -0.93 15.34 -27.32
C ASP A 88 -1.96 16.34 -26.78
N TYR A 89 -3.26 16.03 -26.87
CA TYR A 89 -4.32 16.85 -26.26
C TYR A 89 -4.21 16.86 -24.72
N LEU A 90 -4.04 15.70 -24.09
CA LEU A 90 -3.83 15.63 -22.64
C LEU A 90 -2.54 16.36 -22.22
N SER A 91 -1.47 16.31 -23.01
CA SER A 91 -0.20 16.96 -22.65
C SER A 91 -0.33 18.48 -22.51
N HIS A 92 -1.24 19.11 -23.27
CA HIS A 92 -1.57 20.52 -23.10
C HIS A 92 -2.41 20.80 -21.85
N CYS A 93 -3.19 19.81 -21.39
CA CYS A 93 -4.06 19.90 -20.22
C CYS A 93 -3.42 19.43 -18.91
N LEU A 94 -2.11 19.22 -18.86
CA LEU A 94 -1.45 18.60 -17.70
C LEU A 94 -0.20 19.39 -17.25
N THR A 95 -0.18 20.69 -17.52
CA THR A 95 0.95 21.57 -17.16
C THR A 95 1.15 21.68 -15.65
N ASN A 96 0.10 21.53 -14.85
CA ASN A 96 0.16 21.58 -13.38
C ASN A 96 0.14 20.20 -12.70
N LEU A 97 0.27 19.13 -13.48
CA LEU A 97 0.20 17.77 -12.97
C LEU A 97 1.38 17.49 -12.03
N THR A 98 1.10 17.30 -10.75
CA THR A 98 2.11 16.98 -9.73
C THR A 98 2.15 15.49 -9.42
N LEU A 99 1.01 14.79 -9.61
CA LEU A 99 0.84 13.36 -9.35
C LEU A 99 0.33 12.62 -10.59
N THR A 100 0.95 11.50 -10.95
CA THR A 100 0.43 10.62 -12.01
C THR A 100 0.54 9.17 -11.60
N CYS A 101 -0.51 8.39 -11.86
CA CYS A 101 -0.50 6.93 -11.76
C CYS A 101 -0.80 6.33 -13.14
N LEU A 102 0.19 5.69 -13.74
CA LEU A 102 0.05 4.97 -15.00
C LEU A 102 -0.10 3.48 -14.71
N ILE A 103 -1.27 2.91 -15.03
CA ILE A 103 -1.54 1.48 -14.92
C ILE A 103 -1.53 0.89 -16.33
N ASN A 104 -0.61 -0.02 -16.58
CA ASN A 104 -0.23 -0.37 -17.94
C ASN A 104 -0.15 -1.89 -18.15
N LYS A 105 -0.84 -2.37 -19.18
CA LYS A 105 -0.70 -3.72 -19.73
C LYS A 105 0.02 -3.79 -21.09
N THR A 106 0.27 -2.67 -21.79
CA THR A 106 0.56 -2.62 -23.24
C THR A 106 1.43 -1.46 -23.77
N PHE A 107 1.62 -0.33 -23.08
CA PHE A 107 2.49 0.76 -23.56
C PHE A 107 3.96 0.36 -23.62
N SER A 108 4.70 0.86 -24.62
CA SER A 108 6.16 0.75 -24.69
C SER A 108 6.85 1.79 -23.79
N PHE A 109 8.13 1.58 -23.47
CA PHE A 109 8.90 2.51 -22.66
C PHE A 109 9.04 3.86 -23.36
N GLU A 110 9.31 3.85 -24.67
CA GLU A 110 9.49 5.05 -25.48
C GLU A 110 8.22 5.92 -25.48
N PHE A 111 7.05 5.28 -25.51
CA PHE A 111 5.78 5.97 -25.41
C PHE A 111 5.63 6.67 -24.05
N ILE A 112 5.91 5.95 -22.96
CA ILE A 112 5.83 6.53 -21.60
C ILE A 112 6.84 7.66 -21.45
N GLN A 113 8.08 7.47 -21.91
CA GLN A 113 9.13 8.48 -21.87
C GLN A 113 8.70 9.73 -22.65
N HIS A 114 8.21 9.57 -23.88
CA HIS A 114 7.73 10.68 -24.71
C HIS A 114 6.64 11.50 -24.01
N TYR A 115 5.73 10.82 -23.29
CA TYR A 115 4.67 11.46 -22.53
C TYR A 115 5.19 12.18 -21.28
N LEU A 116 5.97 11.49 -20.45
CA LEU A 116 6.44 12.03 -19.17
C LEU A 116 7.37 13.24 -19.35
N ILE A 117 8.13 13.33 -20.46
CA ILE A 117 8.96 14.51 -20.76
C ILE A 117 8.12 15.78 -20.90
N LYS A 118 6.87 15.67 -21.36
CA LYS A 118 5.95 16.81 -21.50
C LYS A 118 5.43 17.31 -20.15
N LEU A 119 5.52 16.50 -19.09
CA LEU A 119 5.03 16.81 -17.75
C LEU A 119 6.11 17.47 -16.89
N VAL A 120 6.46 18.71 -17.24
CA VAL A 120 7.60 19.44 -16.68
C VAL A 120 7.53 19.72 -15.17
N ASN A 121 6.33 19.66 -14.58
CA ASN A 121 6.05 19.90 -13.16
C ASN A 121 5.74 18.62 -12.37
N LEU A 122 5.93 17.45 -12.98
CA LEU A 122 5.67 16.17 -12.32
C LEU A 122 6.66 15.94 -11.18
N GLU A 123 6.16 16.01 -9.94
CA GLU A 123 6.96 15.77 -8.74
C GLU A 123 6.88 14.32 -8.28
N SER A 124 5.75 13.65 -8.55
CA SER A 124 5.46 12.31 -8.06
C SER A 124 4.85 11.43 -9.15
N LEU A 125 5.51 10.31 -9.43
CA LEU A 125 5.10 9.37 -10.47
C LEU A 125 4.95 7.96 -9.90
N THR A 126 3.76 7.41 -10.04
CA THR A 126 3.48 5.99 -9.78
C THR A 126 3.28 5.28 -11.11
N ILE A 127 4.02 4.20 -11.34
CA ILE A 127 3.86 3.38 -12.55
C ILE A 127 3.58 1.96 -12.13
N VAL A 128 2.52 1.38 -12.66
CA VAL A 128 2.05 0.02 -12.42
C VAL A 128 2.10 -0.72 -13.76
N ILE A 129 3.15 -1.51 -14.02
CA ILE A 129 3.42 -2.09 -15.36
C ILE A 129 3.63 -3.61 -15.34
N LYS A 130 3.42 -4.24 -16.50
CA LYS A 130 3.90 -5.60 -16.81
C LYS A 130 5.42 -5.62 -17.10
N LEU A 131 6.03 -6.81 -16.99
CA LEU A 131 7.49 -7.04 -17.01
C LEU A 131 8.25 -6.54 -18.26
N ASP A 132 7.58 -6.26 -19.36
CA ASP A 132 8.24 -5.98 -20.65
C ASP A 132 8.94 -4.60 -20.70
N LEU A 133 8.87 -3.84 -19.61
CA LEU A 133 9.42 -2.50 -19.42
C LEU A 133 10.45 -2.40 -18.27
N ILE A 134 10.95 -3.55 -17.81
CA ILE A 134 11.93 -3.63 -16.72
C ILE A 134 13.31 -3.29 -17.28
N ASP A 135 13.69 -2.02 -17.32
CA ASP A 135 15.11 -1.63 -17.42
C ASP A 135 15.37 -0.47 -16.45
N GLY A 136 15.89 -0.82 -15.27
CA GLY A 136 16.19 0.12 -14.21
C GLY A 136 17.30 1.10 -14.57
N LYS A 137 18.21 0.78 -15.50
CA LYS A 137 19.19 1.77 -15.98
C LYS A 137 18.51 2.79 -16.87
N GLN A 138 17.66 2.33 -17.79
CA GLN A 138 16.91 3.21 -18.69
C GLN A 138 15.99 4.14 -17.90
N TRP A 139 15.29 3.61 -16.88
CA TRP A 139 14.47 4.41 -15.97
C TRP A 139 15.30 5.36 -15.10
N GLU A 140 16.47 4.95 -14.60
CA GLU A 140 17.36 5.83 -13.84
C GLU A 140 17.83 7.01 -14.70
N GLU A 141 18.34 6.73 -15.91
CA GLU A 141 18.76 7.77 -16.84
C GLU A 141 17.63 8.73 -17.19
N PHE A 142 16.41 8.20 -17.34
CA PHE A 142 15.22 9.00 -17.58
C PHE A 142 14.92 9.90 -16.39
N ILE A 143 14.78 9.34 -15.18
CA ILE A 143 14.40 10.10 -13.98
C ILE A 143 15.44 11.17 -13.67
N ARG A 144 16.74 10.88 -13.82
CA ARG A 144 17.82 11.86 -13.61
C ARG A 144 17.71 13.08 -14.53
N LYS A 145 17.06 12.97 -15.68
CA LYS A 145 16.81 14.07 -16.63
C LYS A 145 15.52 14.83 -16.34
N THR A 146 14.72 14.39 -15.37
CA THR A 146 13.44 15.01 -14.98
C THR A 146 13.52 15.70 -13.62
N LYS A 147 12.46 16.44 -13.25
CA LYS A 147 12.29 17.03 -11.91
C LYS A 147 11.59 16.10 -10.90
N ILE A 148 11.40 14.82 -11.24
CA ILE A 148 10.63 13.88 -10.42
C ILE A 148 11.37 13.62 -9.09
N ILE A 149 10.77 14.08 -7.99
CA ILE A 149 11.36 13.97 -6.65
C ILE A 149 10.94 12.65 -6.01
N LYS A 150 9.64 12.31 -6.10
CA LYS A 150 9.04 11.06 -5.61
C LYS A 150 8.77 10.14 -6.80
N PHE A 151 9.26 8.92 -6.74
CA PHE A 151 9.03 7.94 -7.80
C PHE A 151 8.69 6.62 -7.16
N ASN A 152 7.47 6.16 -7.39
CA ASN A 152 6.94 4.88 -6.94
C ASN A 152 6.80 3.98 -8.15
N PHE A 153 7.78 3.14 -8.38
CA PHE A 153 7.66 2.13 -9.40
C PHE A 153 7.03 0.88 -8.81
N GLN A 154 5.99 0.37 -9.45
CA GLN A 154 5.27 -0.83 -9.07
C GLN A 154 5.22 -1.78 -10.27
N PHE A 155 5.76 -2.98 -10.11
CA PHE A 155 5.59 -4.03 -11.11
C PHE A 155 4.41 -4.91 -10.73
N ILE A 156 3.56 -5.25 -11.70
CA ILE A 156 2.62 -6.36 -11.57
C ILE A 156 3.24 -7.57 -12.27
N LEU A 157 3.73 -8.52 -11.49
CA LEU A 157 4.24 -9.78 -12.01
C LEU A 157 3.08 -10.76 -12.16
N SER A 158 2.73 -11.15 -13.39
CA SER A 158 1.71 -12.18 -13.62
C SER A 158 2.27 -13.59 -13.45
N GLU A 159 1.48 -14.51 -12.91
CA GLU A 159 1.88 -15.91 -12.59
C GLU A 159 2.50 -16.70 -13.73
N LYS A 160 2.23 -16.32 -14.99
CA LYS A 160 2.69 -17.04 -16.18
C LYS A 160 4.13 -16.72 -16.58
N ILE A 161 4.82 -15.90 -15.80
CA ILE A 161 6.11 -15.36 -16.21
C ILE A 161 7.20 -16.25 -15.63
N ASN A 162 7.66 -17.20 -16.45
CA ASN A 162 8.95 -17.83 -16.24
C ASN A 162 10.02 -16.73 -16.23
N PHE A 163 10.73 -16.62 -15.11
CA PHE A 163 11.96 -15.84 -14.98
C PHE A 163 13.04 -16.54 -15.80
N SER A 164 13.14 -16.23 -17.08
CA SER A 164 14.34 -16.54 -17.83
C SER A 164 15.51 -15.70 -17.29
N GLN A 165 16.75 -16.16 -17.49
CA GLN A 165 17.98 -15.46 -17.07
C GLN A 165 18.02 -13.98 -17.49
N ASN A 166 17.36 -13.60 -18.59
CA ASN A 166 17.29 -12.21 -19.03
C ASN A 166 16.45 -11.32 -18.09
N LYS A 167 15.36 -11.85 -17.50
CA LYS A 167 14.51 -11.08 -16.56
C LYS A 167 15.20 -10.85 -15.21
N ALA A 168 16.04 -11.79 -14.80
CA ALA A 168 16.92 -11.68 -13.64
C ALA A 168 17.80 -10.43 -13.72
N ILE A 169 18.52 -10.30 -14.84
CA ILE A 169 19.44 -9.20 -15.13
C ILE A 169 18.68 -7.86 -15.16
N LEU A 170 17.48 -7.85 -15.73
CA LEU A 170 16.63 -6.67 -15.79
C LEU A 170 16.16 -6.24 -14.40
N LEU A 171 15.76 -7.16 -13.51
CA LEU A 171 15.45 -6.80 -12.12
C LEU A 171 16.68 -6.33 -11.34
N ASP A 172 17.85 -6.93 -11.59
CA ASP A 172 19.11 -6.52 -10.95
C ASP A 172 19.50 -5.06 -11.29
N SER A 173 19.07 -4.55 -12.45
CA SER A 173 19.29 -3.14 -12.79
C SER A 173 18.59 -2.14 -11.85
N PHE A 174 17.56 -2.57 -11.12
CA PHE A 174 16.90 -1.77 -10.09
C PHE A 174 17.60 -1.85 -8.72
N ARG A 175 18.69 -2.61 -8.57
CA ARG A 175 19.43 -2.73 -7.30
C ARG A 175 20.57 -1.72 -7.14
N LEU A 176 20.69 -0.78 -8.07
CA LEU A 176 21.71 0.28 -7.99
C LEU A 176 21.44 1.22 -6.79
N ALA A 177 22.49 1.89 -6.31
CA ALA A 177 22.39 2.80 -5.16
C ALA A 177 21.34 3.91 -5.38
N PHE A 178 21.18 4.37 -6.63
CA PHE A 178 20.13 5.29 -7.02
C PHE A 178 18.74 4.82 -6.56
N TRP A 179 18.42 3.58 -6.90
CA TRP A 179 17.15 2.96 -6.59
C TRP A 179 17.01 2.59 -5.11
N LEU A 180 18.07 2.12 -4.45
CA LEU A 180 17.97 1.72 -3.05
C LEU A 180 18.00 2.89 -2.06
N LYS A 181 18.70 3.98 -2.39
CA LYS A 181 18.97 5.11 -1.48
C LYS A 181 18.25 6.39 -1.87
N GLU A 182 18.15 6.70 -3.16
CA GLU A 182 17.69 8.02 -3.63
C GLU A 182 16.21 8.02 -4.04
N LYS A 183 15.64 6.88 -4.46
CA LYS A 183 14.29 6.81 -5.05
C LYS A 183 13.49 5.60 -4.58
N HIS A 184 12.24 5.82 -4.19
CA HIS A 184 11.38 4.83 -3.53
C HIS A 184 10.70 3.83 -4.49
N TRP A 185 11.42 2.89 -5.12
CA TRP A 185 10.78 1.83 -5.92
C TRP A 185 10.37 0.60 -5.09
N CYS A 186 9.35 -0.13 -5.53
CA CYS A 186 8.97 -1.43 -4.95
C CYS A 186 8.35 -2.36 -6.01
N ILE A 187 8.79 -3.62 -6.10
CA ILE A 187 8.04 -4.61 -6.87
C ILE A 187 6.79 -4.98 -6.06
N ASN A 188 5.60 -5.00 -6.68
CA ASN A 188 4.41 -5.53 -6.01
C ASN A 188 4.07 -6.87 -6.64
N TYR A 189 4.55 -7.94 -6.02
CA TYR A 189 4.17 -9.27 -6.44
C TYR A 189 2.69 -9.50 -6.10
N THR A 190 1.82 -9.41 -7.10
CA THR A 190 0.36 -9.55 -6.92
C THR A 190 -0.09 -10.98 -6.64
N LYS A 191 0.85 -11.91 -6.39
CA LYS A 191 0.53 -13.28 -6.03
C LYS A 191 0.33 -13.32 -4.51
N ASP A 192 -0.93 -13.21 -4.12
CA ASP A 192 -1.47 -13.56 -2.80
C ASP A 192 -0.92 -12.86 -1.55
N ARG A 193 -1.81 -12.10 -0.89
CA ARG A 193 -1.90 -11.79 0.56
C ARG A 193 -0.67 -11.22 1.30
N TYR A 194 0.48 -11.13 0.65
CA TYR A 194 1.72 -10.65 1.24
C TYR A 194 1.98 -9.20 0.79
N PRO A 195 2.58 -8.36 1.65
CA PRO A 195 2.87 -6.98 1.29
C PRO A 195 3.78 -6.93 0.04
N PRO A 196 3.76 -5.81 -0.72
CA PRO A 196 4.58 -5.64 -1.91
C PRO A 196 6.05 -5.98 -1.63
N LEU A 197 6.54 -7.07 -2.22
CA LEU A 197 7.94 -7.51 -2.10
C LEU A 197 8.86 -6.52 -2.81
N SER A 198 9.41 -5.57 -2.07
CA SER A 198 10.13 -4.43 -2.64
C SER A 198 11.37 -4.75 -3.51
N THR A 199 11.88 -5.99 -3.59
CA THR A 199 13.12 -6.32 -4.34
C THR A 199 13.22 -7.81 -4.75
N VAL A 200 12.32 -8.33 -5.60
CA VAL A 200 12.31 -9.77 -6.02
C VAL A 200 13.72 -10.29 -6.37
N PRO A 201 14.13 -11.47 -5.86
CA PRO A 201 15.41 -12.07 -6.23
C PRO A 201 15.47 -12.36 -7.73
N SER A 202 16.59 -12.04 -8.35
CA SER A 202 16.79 -12.21 -9.79
C SER A 202 16.96 -13.69 -10.17
N ASN A 203 17.42 -14.53 -9.25
CA ASN A 203 17.63 -15.97 -9.46
C ASN A 203 17.21 -16.77 -8.22
N ASP A 204 16.75 -18.00 -8.43
CA ASP A 204 16.39 -18.97 -7.38
C ASP A 204 17.54 -19.29 -6.40
N GLU A 205 18.78 -18.91 -6.76
CA GLU A 205 19.98 -19.14 -5.95
C GLU A 205 20.28 -18.03 -4.92
N GLN A 206 19.68 -16.84 -5.06
CA GLN A 206 19.89 -15.75 -4.10
C GLN A 206 18.95 -15.87 -2.90
N ARG A 207 19.43 -16.54 -1.85
CA ARG A 207 18.68 -16.87 -0.62
C ARG A 207 18.50 -15.71 0.38
N ILE A 208 19.05 -14.52 0.11
CA ILE A 208 19.02 -13.40 1.06
C ILE A 208 18.47 -12.17 0.35
N PHE A 209 17.29 -11.76 0.79
CA PHE A 209 16.56 -10.60 0.30
C PHE A 209 16.83 -9.40 1.21
N TYR A 210 17.26 -8.27 0.64
CA TYR A 210 17.30 -7.01 1.38
C TYR A 210 15.97 -6.30 1.12
N SER A 211 14.99 -6.59 1.98
CA SER A 211 13.70 -5.90 1.94
C SER A 211 13.91 -4.41 2.22
N ARG A 212 13.13 -3.54 1.59
CA ARG A 212 12.88 -2.21 2.18
C ARG A 212 12.25 -2.41 3.56
N TYR A 213 12.23 -1.36 4.37
CA TYR A 213 11.37 -1.29 5.55
C TYR A 213 9.94 -1.70 5.18
N ILE A 214 9.48 -2.81 5.76
CA ILE A 214 8.12 -3.35 5.67
C ILE A 214 7.43 -2.95 6.96
N GLU A 215 6.41 -2.12 6.84
CA GLU A 215 5.63 -1.69 8.00
C GLU A 215 4.86 -2.88 8.58
N HIS A 216 4.15 -3.64 7.74
CA HIS A 216 3.35 -4.80 8.14
C HIS A 216 3.66 -6.00 7.24
N LEU A 217 4.23 -7.07 7.81
CA LEU A 217 4.43 -8.37 7.15
C LEU A 217 3.42 -9.38 7.67
N PHE A 218 2.59 -9.92 6.77
CA PHE A 218 1.68 -11.02 7.08
C PHE A 218 2.33 -12.35 6.69
N LEU A 219 2.22 -13.40 7.49
CA LEU A 219 2.70 -14.76 7.19
C LEU A 219 1.58 -15.78 7.51
N ASP A 220 1.11 -16.49 6.48
CA ASP A 220 0.04 -17.50 6.62
C ASP A 220 0.59 -18.93 6.50
N PHE A 221 0.78 -19.58 7.65
CA PHE A 221 1.32 -20.93 7.76
C PHE A 221 0.29 -22.03 7.50
N ASN A 222 -0.96 -21.69 7.16
CA ASN A 222 -1.92 -22.66 6.64
C ASN A 222 -1.65 -23.04 5.18
N LYS A 223 -0.82 -22.26 4.48
CA LYS A 223 -0.38 -22.51 3.11
C LYS A 223 1.03 -23.11 3.13
N PRO A 224 1.39 -23.96 2.14
CA PRO A 224 2.74 -24.51 2.05
C PRO A 224 3.79 -23.39 2.02
N ILE A 225 4.78 -23.50 2.91
CA ILE A 225 5.89 -22.55 3.08
C ILE A 225 6.94 -22.72 1.97
N ASP A 226 6.81 -23.73 1.11
CA ASP A 226 7.81 -24.07 0.10
C ASP A 226 8.16 -22.86 -0.79
N ASP A 227 7.19 -22.01 -1.09
CA ASP A 227 7.42 -20.76 -1.82
C ASP A 227 8.20 -19.72 -1.00
N LEU A 228 8.07 -19.67 0.34
CA LEU A 228 8.74 -18.69 1.21
C LEU A 228 10.18 -19.05 1.60
N SER A 229 10.60 -20.30 1.41
CA SER A 229 11.93 -20.80 1.79
C SER A 229 13.11 -20.04 1.15
N ASN A 230 12.84 -19.32 0.06
CA ASN A 230 13.83 -18.49 -0.65
C ASN A 230 13.85 -17.01 -0.21
N TYR A 231 12.99 -16.60 0.72
CA TYR A 231 12.81 -15.20 1.10
C TYR A 231 13.26 -14.96 2.54
N ARG A 232 14.02 -13.88 2.76
CA ARG A 232 14.40 -13.39 4.09
C ARG A 232 14.12 -11.90 4.23
N PHE A 233 13.25 -11.50 5.15
CA PHE A 233 12.84 -10.12 5.41
C PHE A 233 13.65 -9.54 6.56
N ILE A 234 14.53 -8.59 6.26
CA ILE A 234 15.49 -8.06 7.24
C ILE A 234 14.95 -6.81 7.95
N HIS A 235 14.08 -6.04 7.29
CA HIS A 235 13.60 -4.76 7.81
C HIS A 235 12.08 -4.79 7.98
N VAL A 236 11.57 -5.50 8.98
CA VAL A 236 10.13 -5.58 9.29
C VAL A 236 9.85 -4.88 10.61
N ASN A 237 8.80 -4.06 10.67
CA ASN A 237 8.37 -3.40 11.91
C ASN A 237 7.27 -4.17 12.63
N SER A 238 6.22 -4.57 11.91
CA SER A 238 5.09 -5.30 12.45
C SER A 238 4.95 -6.65 11.76
N LEU A 239 4.93 -7.73 12.54
CA LEU A 239 4.82 -9.11 12.05
C LEU A 239 3.45 -9.69 12.43
N TYR A 240 2.69 -10.16 11.45
CA TYR A 240 1.37 -10.76 11.61
C TYR A 240 1.46 -12.23 11.23
N LEU A 241 1.17 -13.10 12.19
CA LEU A 241 1.23 -14.55 12.01
C LEU A 241 -0.19 -15.11 12.00
N SER A 242 -0.50 -15.95 11.00
CA SER A 242 -1.76 -16.70 10.94
C SER A 242 -1.51 -18.19 10.69
N GLY A 243 -2.32 -19.04 11.31
CA GLY A 243 -2.09 -20.49 11.24
C GLY A 243 -3.02 -21.31 12.13
N LEU A 244 -3.13 -22.61 11.85
CA LEU A 244 -3.71 -23.54 12.81
C LEU A 244 -2.83 -23.66 14.07
N THR A 245 -1.50 -23.62 13.90
CA THR A 245 -0.49 -23.68 14.95
C THR A 245 0.59 -22.64 14.70
N LEU A 246 1.34 -22.26 15.75
CA LEU A 246 2.53 -21.43 15.59
C LEU A 246 3.63 -22.28 14.90
N PRO A 247 4.25 -21.80 13.81
CA PRO A 247 5.39 -22.48 13.21
C PRO A 247 6.59 -22.50 14.17
N SER A 248 7.56 -23.39 13.92
CA SER A 248 8.80 -23.39 14.69
C SER A 248 9.52 -22.04 14.58
N ILE A 249 10.25 -21.69 15.64
CA ILE A 249 11.03 -20.45 15.66
C ILE A 249 12.06 -20.41 14.52
N ASP A 250 12.67 -21.55 14.19
CA ASP A 250 13.62 -21.68 13.09
C ASP A 250 12.98 -21.34 11.75
N ASN A 251 11.74 -21.78 11.51
CA ASN A 251 11.01 -21.44 10.30
C ASN A 251 10.76 -19.93 10.21
N ILE A 252 10.32 -19.29 11.30
CA ILE A 252 10.11 -17.83 11.33
C ILE A 252 11.44 -17.11 11.09
N MET A 253 12.50 -17.50 11.79
CA MET A 253 13.82 -16.85 11.69
C MET A 253 14.50 -17.05 10.33
N SER A 254 14.21 -18.16 9.65
CA SER A 254 14.66 -18.35 8.26
C SER A 254 14.05 -17.31 7.31
N ILE A 255 12.84 -16.83 7.63
CA ILE A 255 12.06 -15.93 6.79
C ILE A 255 12.18 -14.48 7.26
N VAL A 256 12.36 -14.18 8.55
CA VAL A 256 12.31 -12.81 9.10
C VAL A 256 13.44 -12.58 10.09
N ASP A 257 14.11 -11.43 9.99
CA ASP A 257 14.97 -10.91 11.05
C ASP A 257 14.12 -10.35 12.19
N LEU A 258 13.99 -11.12 13.26
CA LEU A 258 13.15 -10.80 14.41
C LEU A 258 13.68 -9.63 15.23
N ASN A 259 14.94 -9.22 15.07
CA ASN A 259 15.53 -8.14 15.86
C ASN A 259 14.89 -6.77 15.61
N GLN A 260 14.23 -6.57 14.48
CA GLN A 260 13.66 -5.26 14.13
C GLN A 260 12.15 -5.14 14.40
N ILE A 261 11.51 -6.25 14.76
CA ILE A 261 10.07 -6.29 15.02
C ILE A 261 9.77 -5.52 16.31
N LYS A 262 8.87 -4.54 16.18
CA LYS A 262 8.32 -3.75 17.28
C LYS A 262 6.89 -4.12 17.62
N GLU A 263 6.18 -4.74 16.68
CA GLU A 263 4.81 -5.22 16.87
C GLU A 263 4.66 -6.66 16.37
N LEU A 264 4.04 -7.50 17.18
CA LEU A 264 3.74 -8.89 16.84
C LEU A 264 2.24 -9.12 17.00
N ASN A 265 1.61 -9.61 15.95
CA ASN A 265 0.22 -10.00 15.95
C ASN A 265 0.08 -11.51 15.74
N MET A 266 -0.52 -12.19 16.72
CA MET A 266 -0.81 -13.62 16.69
C MET A 266 -2.32 -13.90 16.82
N SER A 267 -3.19 -12.91 16.59
CA SER A 267 -4.64 -13.06 16.76
C SER A 267 -5.25 -14.09 15.80
N HIS A 268 -4.57 -14.38 14.69
CA HIS A 268 -5.00 -15.36 13.71
C HIS A 268 -4.39 -16.76 13.88
N ILE A 269 -3.71 -17.03 15.01
CA ILE A 269 -3.23 -18.37 15.36
C ILE A 269 -4.26 -19.07 16.25
N LYS A 270 -4.76 -20.24 15.81
CA LYS A 270 -5.82 -20.95 16.54
C LYS A 270 -5.32 -21.69 17.78
N ASN A 271 -4.24 -22.45 17.64
CA ASN A 271 -3.68 -23.28 18.70
C ASN A 271 -2.26 -22.81 18.99
N ILE A 272 -2.09 -22.10 20.09
CA ILE A 272 -0.78 -21.64 20.56
C ILE A 272 -0.65 -21.92 22.06
N SER A 273 0.46 -22.51 22.45
CA SER A 273 0.80 -22.74 23.85
C SER A 273 1.58 -21.58 24.43
N ILE A 274 1.51 -21.41 25.75
CA ILE A 274 2.27 -20.38 26.49
C ILE A 274 3.79 -20.55 26.27
N GLY A 275 4.27 -21.80 26.22
CA GLY A 275 5.67 -22.10 25.98
C GLY A 275 6.15 -21.63 24.60
N GLU A 276 5.35 -21.83 23.56
CA GLU A 276 5.64 -21.35 22.20
C GLU A 276 5.69 -19.81 22.13
N ILE A 277 4.77 -19.14 22.82
CA ILE A 277 4.78 -17.67 22.92
C ILE A 277 6.07 -17.19 23.57
N HIS A 278 6.43 -17.74 24.74
CA HIS A 278 7.64 -17.33 25.44
C HIS A 278 8.89 -17.55 24.59
N LEU A 279 9.00 -18.72 23.94
CA LEU A 279 10.12 -19.03 23.06
C LEU A 279 10.24 -18.03 21.90
N LEU A 280 9.12 -17.64 21.29
CA LEU A 280 9.11 -16.64 20.23
C LEU A 280 9.53 -15.26 20.74
N LEU A 281 9.00 -14.84 21.90
CA LEU A 281 9.30 -13.53 22.49
C LEU A 281 10.76 -13.38 22.94
N GLU A 282 11.43 -14.47 23.32
CA GLU A 282 12.87 -14.47 23.60
C GLU A 282 13.72 -14.07 22.38
N HIS A 283 13.19 -14.27 21.17
CA HIS A 283 13.88 -13.96 19.91
C HIS A 283 13.46 -12.60 19.31
N ILE A 284 12.58 -11.85 19.96
CA ILE A 284 12.12 -10.54 19.51
C ILE A 284 12.44 -9.47 20.56
N PRO A 285 13.73 -9.11 20.75
CA PRO A 285 14.18 -8.29 21.88
C PRO A 285 13.65 -6.85 21.87
N ASN A 286 13.21 -6.35 20.70
CA ASN A 286 12.74 -4.97 20.52
C ASN A 286 11.22 -4.88 20.43
N LEU A 287 10.50 -5.92 20.87
CA LEU A 287 9.05 -5.95 20.81
C LEU A 287 8.42 -4.99 21.82
N ASN A 288 7.59 -4.08 21.34
CA ASN A 288 6.93 -3.09 22.17
C ASN A 288 5.42 -3.33 22.27
N HIS A 289 4.84 -3.91 21.22
CA HIS A 289 3.40 -4.12 21.08
C HIS A 289 3.07 -5.58 20.76
N LEU A 290 2.15 -6.18 21.51
CA LEU A 290 1.73 -7.57 21.31
C LEU A 290 0.21 -7.66 21.15
N ILE A 291 -0.24 -8.33 20.08
CA ILE A 291 -1.67 -8.49 19.74
C ILE A 291 -2.07 -9.97 19.82
N PHE A 292 -3.12 -10.24 20.59
CA PHE A 292 -3.76 -11.54 20.71
C PHE A 292 -5.25 -11.47 20.36
N LYS A 293 -5.81 -12.61 19.97
CA LYS A 293 -7.25 -12.75 19.81
C LYS A 293 -7.94 -12.93 21.15
N ASN A 294 -7.51 -13.90 21.94
CA ASN A 294 -8.08 -14.14 23.26
C ASN A 294 -7.04 -13.89 24.35
N PHE A 295 -7.49 -13.57 25.55
CA PHE A 295 -6.63 -13.61 26.72
C PHE A 295 -6.13 -15.04 26.96
N ILE A 296 -4.86 -15.18 27.32
CA ILE A 296 -4.24 -16.48 27.60
C ILE A 296 -3.92 -16.49 29.10
N PRO A 297 -4.71 -17.20 29.91
CA PRO A 297 -4.47 -17.29 31.34
C PRO A 297 -3.04 -17.74 31.63
N LEU A 298 -2.41 -17.18 32.66
CA LEU A 298 -1.03 -17.50 33.11
C LEU A 298 0.11 -16.98 32.23
N PHE A 299 -0.16 -16.43 31.04
CA PHE A 299 0.87 -15.78 30.23
C PHE A 299 1.33 -14.46 30.85
N LYS A 300 2.59 -14.41 31.33
CA LYS A 300 3.21 -13.18 31.84
C LYS A 300 4.08 -12.56 30.74
N PRO A 301 3.73 -11.40 30.18
CA PRO A 301 4.57 -10.81 29.17
C PRO A 301 5.92 -10.39 29.74
N PRO A 302 7.00 -10.46 28.94
CA PRO A 302 8.26 -9.80 29.25
C PRO A 302 8.09 -8.33 29.61
N SER A 303 8.92 -7.83 30.53
CA SER A 303 8.85 -6.46 31.05
C SER A 303 9.13 -5.37 30.00
N HIS A 304 9.80 -5.72 28.90
CA HIS A 304 10.08 -4.79 27.80
C HIS A 304 8.87 -4.52 26.91
N ILE A 305 7.84 -5.39 26.94
CA ILE A 305 6.60 -5.18 26.19
C ILE A 305 5.66 -4.34 27.06
N TYR A 306 5.32 -3.14 26.59
CA TYR A 306 4.52 -2.18 27.34
C TYR A 306 3.17 -1.85 26.67
N SER A 307 2.90 -2.37 25.47
CA SER A 307 1.62 -2.19 24.78
C SER A 307 0.97 -3.51 24.40
N PHE A 308 -0.33 -3.63 24.63
CA PHE A 308 -1.10 -4.86 24.36
C PHE A 308 -2.41 -4.57 23.65
N THR A 309 -2.79 -5.46 22.74
CA THR A 309 -4.13 -5.51 22.15
C THR A 309 -4.74 -6.90 22.33
N ILE A 310 -5.97 -6.99 22.85
CA ILE A 310 -6.74 -8.23 22.93
C ILE A 310 -8.07 -8.04 22.20
N GLU A 311 -8.24 -8.71 21.05
CA GLU A 311 -9.34 -8.44 20.11
C GLU A 311 -10.69 -9.04 20.55
N GLU A 312 -10.70 -10.24 21.11
CA GLU A 312 -11.93 -10.99 21.46
C GLU A 312 -11.87 -11.49 22.91
N TRP A 313 -11.52 -10.61 23.86
CA TRP A 313 -11.48 -11.03 25.27
C TRP A 313 -12.87 -11.39 25.79
N LYS A 314 -13.08 -12.67 26.07
CA LYS A 314 -14.28 -13.14 26.77
C LYS A 314 -14.10 -12.91 28.28
N PHE A 315 -14.95 -12.05 28.82
CA PHE A 315 -15.01 -11.50 30.19
C PHE A 315 -15.07 -12.52 31.35
N SER A 316 -14.84 -13.82 31.13
CA SER A 316 -14.90 -14.85 32.18
C SER A 316 -13.59 -15.05 32.96
N ASP A 317 -12.50 -14.43 32.53
CA ASP A 317 -11.17 -14.64 33.12
C ASP A 317 -10.83 -13.53 34.13
N ASP A 318 -10.36 -13.92 35.31
CA ASP A 318 -10.11 -13.08 36.50
C ASP A 318 -9.32 -11.80 36.17
N LEU A 319 -10.04 -10.68 36.05
CA LEU A 319 -9.52 -9.37 35.68
C LEU A 319 -8.48 -8.87 36.69
N ASN A 320 -8.58 -9.28 37.96
CA ASN A 320 -7.56 -9.00 38.97
C ASN A 320 -6.23 -9.69 38.68
N LEU A 321 -6.28 -10.93 38.19
CA LEU A 321 -5.09 -11.66 37.78
C LEU A 321 -4.44 -10.98 36.57
N PHE A 322 -5.26 -10.51 35.62
CA PHE A 322 -4.81 -9.71 34.49
C PHE A 322 -4.09 -8.43 34.95
N CYS A 323 -4.75 -7.56 35.73
CA CYS A 323 -4.13 -6.30 36.17
C CYS A 323 -2.82 -6.51 36.95
N ARG A 324 -2.73 -7.58 37.76
CA ARG A 324 -1.48 -7.93 38.47
C ARG A 324 -0.36 -8.38 37.52
N MET A 325 -0.69 -9.19 36.53
CA MET A 325 0.28 -9.73 35.58
C MET A 325 0.80 -8.71 34.58
N PHE A 326 -0.01 -7.69 34.28
CA PHE A 326 0.28 -6.65 33.29
C PHE A 326 0.54 -5.29 33.94
N SER A 327 1.01 -5.27 35.19
CA SER A 327 1.24 -4.02 35.97
C SER A 327 2.28 -3.07 35.36
N HIS A 328 3.17 -3.56 34.49
CA HIS A 328 4.13 -2.74 33.74
C HIS A 328 3.59 -2.22 32.40
N VAL A 329 2.39 -2.63 31.98
CA VAL A 329 1.78 -2.22 30.72
C VAL A 329 1.31 -0.78 30.79
N GLN A 330 1.71 0.01 29.80
CA GLN A 330 1.39 1.43 29.68
C GLN A 330 0.23 1.69 28.73
N SER A 331 0.00 0.79 27.78
CA SER A 331 -1.02 0.91 26.75
C SER A 331 -1.77 -0.41 26.59
N LEU A 332 -3.08 -0.38 26.80
CA LEU A 332 -3.95 -1.55 26.68
C LEU A 332 -5.13 -1.21 25.76
N LYS A 333 -5.28 -1.96 24.68
CA LYS A 333 -6.45 -1.92 23.80
C LYS A 333 -7.22 -3.22 23.91
N ILE A 334 -8.48 -3.14 24.30
CA ILE A 334 -9.34 -4.30 24.46
C ILE A 334 -10.75 -3.94 24.01
N ASP A 335 -11.47 -4.93 23.50
CA ASP A 335 -12.88 -4.77 23.19
C ASP A 335 -13.70 -4.91 24.48
N ILE A 336 -14.32 -3.82 24.91
CA ILE A 336 -15.15 -3.77 26.11
C ILE A 336 -16.56 -4.26 25.75
N ILE A 337 -16.92 -5.43 26.25
CA ILE A 337 -18.22 -6.05 25.97
C ILE A 337 -19.30 -5.76 27.03
N SER A 338 -18.92 -5.17 28.17
CA SER A 338 -19.85 -4.77 29.24
C SER A 338 -19.38 -3.53 30.02
N LEU A 339 -20.31 -2.86 30.70
CA LEU A 339 -20.00 -1.69 31.53
C LEU A 339 -19.22 -2.09 32.80
N GLU A 340 -19.52 -3.26 33.36
CA GLU A 340 -18.83 -3.80 34.54
C GLU A 340 -17.32 -3.95 34.27
N MET A 341 -16.97 -4.49 33.10
CA MET A 341 -15.58 -4.63 32.65
C MET A 341 -14.87 -3.28 32.59
N MET A 342 -15.52 -2.26 32.02
CA MET A 342 -14.96 -0.92 31.95
C MET A 342 -14.67 -0.35 33.33
N ILE A 343 -15.62 -0.51 34.27
CA ILE A 343 -15.49 0.00 35.64
C ILE A 343 -14.34 -0.72 36.36
N GLU A 344 -14.21 -2.04 36.22
CA GLU A 344 -13.13 -2.79 36.86
C GLU A 344 -11.73 -2.49 36.30
N LEU A 345 -11.61 -2.08 35.04
CA LEU A 345 -10.32 -1.72 34.42
C LEU A 345 -9.84 -0.30 34.77
N ILE A 346 -10.79 0.60 35.09
CA ILE A 346 -10.49 1.98 35.47
C ILE A 346 -10.03 2.07 36.93
N ASN A 347 -10.57 1.20 37.79
CA ASN A 347 -10.23 1.14 39.22
C ASN A 347 -8.98 0.30 39.47
#